data_AF-A0A1X3J8V1-F1
#
_entry.id   AF-A0A1X3J8V1-F1
#
_cell.length_a   1.000
_cell.length_b   1.000
_cell.length_c   1.000
_cell.angle_alpha   90.00
_cell.angle_beta   90.00
_cell.angle_gamma   90.00
#
_symmetry.space_group_name_H-M   'P 1'
#
loop_
_entity.id
_entity.type
_entity.pdbx_description
1 polymer ?
#
loop_
_entity_poly.entity_id
_entity_poly.type
_entity_poly.pdbx_seq_one_letter_code
_entity_poly.pdbx_strand_id
1 'polypeptide(L)'
;MAFTPGSTVIVDQGEKLSLKETLTLLDGAARHNVQVLITDSGQRTGTGSALMAMKDAGVNTYRWQGGEQRPATIISEPDRNVRYDRLAGDFAASVKAGEESVAQVSGVREQAILTQAIRSELKTQGVLGHPEVTMTALSPVWLDSR
;
A
#
# COMPACT_ATOMS: atom_id res chain seq x y z
N MET A 1 22.26 8.32 0.26
CA MET A 1 22.21 8.11 -1.20
C MET A 1 23.60 8.40 -1.76
N ALA A 2 24.10 7.55 -2.66
CA ALA A 2 25.35 7.80 -3.37
C ALA A 2 25.01 8.44 -4.73
N PHE A 3 25.42 9.69 -4.92
CA PHE A 3 25.25 10.40 -6.18
C PHE A 3 26.54 10.27 -6.99
N THR A 4 26.50 9.48 -8.05
CA THR A 4 27.65 9.34 -8.96
C THR A 4 27.49 10.37 -10.09
N PRO A 5 28.49 11.21 -10.39
CA PRO A 5 28.34 12.21 -11.46
C PRO A 5 27.97 11.60 -12.81
N GLY A 6 27.05 12.25 -13.54
CA GLY A 6 26.57 11.76 -14.84
C GLY A 6 25.65 10.53 -14.77
N SER A 7 25.15 10.16 -13.59
CA SER A 7 24.19 9.07 -13.43
C SER A 7 22.73 9.57 -13.45
N THR A 8 21.80 8.61 -13.48
CA THR A 8 20.36 8.84 -13.30
C THR A 8 19.91 8.14 -12.02
N VAL A 9 19.21 8.87 -11.16
CA VAL A 9 18.54 8.33 -9.97
C VAL A 9 17.07 8.14 -10.29
N ILE A 10 16.57 6.93 -10.07
CA ILE A 10 15.15 6.60 -10.21
C ILE A 10 14.55 6.47 -8.81
N VAL A 11 13.50 7.26 -8.56
CA VAL A 11 12.68 7.16 -7.36
C VAL A 11 11.40 6.43 -7.71
N ASP A 12 11.14 5.34 -6.99
CA ASP A 12 9.86 4.65 -7.08
C ASP A 12 8.85 5.23 -6.08
N GLN A 13 7.57 5.30 -6.47
CA GLN A 13 6.46 5.82 -5.67
C GLN A 13 6.73 7.20 -5.08
N GLY A 14 7.12 8.15 -5.92
CA GLY A 14 7.47 9.51 -5.52
C GLY A 14 6.36 10.28 -4.79
N GLU A 15 5.10 9.87 -4.94
CA GLU A 15 3.94 10.46 -4.26
C GLU A 15 3.96 10.25 -2.74
N LYS A 16 4.80 9.33 -2.25
CA LYS A 16 5.03 9.06 -0.83
C LYS A 16 6.18 9.88 -0.23
N LEU A 17 6.99 10.55 -1.05
CA LEU A 17 8.08 11.38 -0.55
C LEU A 17 7.55 12.62 0.19
N SER A 18 8.13 12.89 1.35
CA SER A 18 7.93 14.16 2.03
C SER A 18 8.70 15.29 1.32
N LEU A 19 8.33 16.54 1.62
CA LEU A 19 9.06 17.72 1.14
C LEU A 19 10.54 17.69 1.55
N LYS A 20 10.83 17.29 2.79
CA LYS A 20 12.20 17.25 3.33
C LYS A 20 13.06 16.23 2.59
N GLU A 21 12.52 15.04 2.35
CA GLU A 21 13.21 13.99 1.61
C GLU A 21 13.44 14.40 0.15
N THR A 22 12.44 15.02 -0.47
CA THR A 22 12.55 15.51 -1.85
C THR A 22 13.60 16.61 -1.97
N LEU A 23 13.65 17.55 -1.03
CA LEU A 23 14.69 18.58 -1.02
C LEU A 23 16.08 17.98 -0.89
N THR A 24 16.26 17.02 0.03
CA THR A 24 17.54 16.32 0.24
C THR A 24 17.98 15.57 -1.04
N LEU A 25 17.04 14.95 -1.74
CA LEU A 25 17.27 14.27 -3.01
C LEU A 25 17.71 15.25 -4.11
N LEU A 26 16.97 16.35 -4.28
CA LEU A 26 17.23 17.34 -5.32
C LEU A 26 18.54 18.10 -5.07
N ASP A 27 18.85 18.45 -3.82
CA ASP A 27 20.12 19.09 -3.44
C ASP A 27 21.31 18.20 -3.79
N GLY A 28 21.22 16.90 -3.49
CA GLY A 28 22.23 15.92 -3.86
C GLY A 28 22.36 15.78 -5.39
N ALA A 29 21.23 15.70 -6.09
CA ALA A 29 21.24 15.57 -7.54
C ALA A 29 21.86 16.79 -8.24
N ALA A 30 21.51 18.00 -7.80
CA ALA A 30 22.02 19.25 -8.34
C ALA A 30 23.54 19.39 -8.15
N ARG A 31 24.07 19.03 -6.98
CA ARG A 31 25.52 19.09 -6.69
C ARG A 31 26.36 18.15 -7.54
N HIS A 32 25.77 17.04 -7.98
CA HIS A 32 26.48 15.99 -8.70
C HIS A 32 26.10 15.90 -10.19
N ASN A 33 25.31 16.86 -10.70
CA ASN A 33 24.79 16.86 -12.07
C ASN A 33 24.14 15.51 -12.44
N VAL A 34 23.26 15.04 -11.56
CA VAL A 34 22.53 13.77 -11.69
C VAL A 34 21.11 14.04 -12.13
N GLN A 35 20.64 13.29 -13.11
CA GLN A 35 19.24 13.33 -13.52
C GLN A 35 18.38 12.58 -12.50
N VAL A 36 17.23 13.12 -12.13
CA VAL A 36 16.25 12.42 -11.27
C VAL A 36 15.00 12.10 -12.08
N LEU A 37 14.63 10.83 -12.13
CA LEU A 37 13.36 10.35 -12.66
C LEU A 37 12.50 9.90 -11.48
N ILE A 38 11.32 10.49 -11.33
CA ILE A 38 10.40 10.18 -10.23
C ILE A 38 9.16 9.53 -10.82
N THR A 39 8.84 8.31 -10.39
CA THR A 39 7.61 7.64 -10.80
C THR A 39 6.45 8.07 -9.90
N ASP A 40 5.28 8.25 -10.50
CA ASP A 40 4.01 8.50 -9.78
C ASP A 40 3.10 7.30 -10.05
N SER A 41 2.80 6.53 -8.99
CA SER A 41 1.95 5.34 -9.11
C SER A 41 0.45 5.65 -9.01
N GLY A 42 0.07 6.91 -8.77
CA GLY A 42 -1.32 7.34 -8.61
C GLY A 42 -1.94 6.93 -7.27
N GLN A 43 -1.14 6.48 -6.30
CA GLN A 43 -1.60 6.26 -4.93
C GLN A 43 -1.90 7.58 -4.22
N ARG A 44 -2.53 7.49 -3.04
CA ARG A 44 -2.86 8.67 -2.22
C ARG A 44 -1.59 9.47 -1.94
N THR A 45 -1.56 10.70 -2.45
CA THR A 45 -0.49 11.66 -2.18
C THR A 45 -0.41 11.99 -0.70
N GLY A 46 0.81 12.02 -0.16
CA GLY A 46 1.06 12.52 1.19
C GLY A 46 0.63 13.98 1.36
N THR A 47 0.37 14.42 2.59
CA THR A 47 0.12 15.83 2.92
C THR A 47 1.37 16.65 2.60
N GLY A 48 1.25 17.70 1.77
CA GLY A 48 2.42 18.46 1.31
C GLY A 48 3.21 17.72 0.22
N SER A 49 2.52 17.11 -0.74
CA SER A 49 3.15 16.36 -1.84
C SER A 49 4.16 17.20 -2.60
N ALA A 50 5.41 16.75 -2.60
CA ALA A 50 6.47 17.37 -3.38
C ALA A 50 6.23 17.22 -4.90
N LEU A 51 5.57 16.13 -5.32
CA LEU A 51 5.20 15.92 -6.73
C LEU A 51 4.29 17.03 -7.25
N MET A 52 3.31 17.46 -6.45
CA MET A 52 2.39 18.52 -6.85
C MET A 52 3.13 19.86 -6.98
N ALA A 53 4.00 20.18 -6.02
CA ALA A 53 4.83 21.38 -6.09
C ALA A 53 5.76 21.38 -7.31
N MET A 54 6.36 20.23 -7.67
CA MET A 54 7.21 20.10 -8.86
C MET A 54 6.40 20.24 -10.16
N LYS A 55 5.19 19.69 -10.20
CA LYS A 55 4.29 19.85 -11.35
C LYS A 55 3.87 21.30 -11.53
N ASP A 56 3.51 21.99 -10.45
CA ASP A 56 3.14 23.41 -10.47
C ASP A 56 4.32 24.31 -10.87
N ALA A 57 5.55 23.91 -10.51
CA ALA A 57 6.79 24.57 -10.94
C ALA A 57 7.16 24.31 -12.41
N GLY A 58 6.37 23.53 -13.15
CA GLY A 58 6.56 23.28 -14.58
C GLY A 58 7.53 22.15 -14.92
N VAL A 59 7.80 21.23 -13.99
CA VAL A 59 8.58 20.02 -14.30
C VAL A 59 7.84 19.16 -15.33
N ASN A 60 8.54 18.71 -16.36
CA ASN A 60 7.99 17.86 -17.41
C ASN A 60 7.45 16.54 -16.83
N THR A 61 6.23 16.19 -17.21
CA THR A 61 5.60 14.93 -16.81
C THR A 61 5.35 14.06 -18.04
N TYR A 62 5.78 12.80 -17.96
CA TYR A 62 5.60 11.81 -19.02
C TYR A 62 4.59 10.77 -18.54
N ARG A 63 3.48 10.63 -19.25
CA ARG A 63 2.41 9.69 -18.88
C ARG A 63 2.59 8.38 -19.65
N TRP A 64 2.78 7.30 -18.91
CA TRP A 64 2.75 5.94 -19.46
C TRP A 64 1.32 5.37 -19.40
N GLN A 65 0.89 4.68 -20.46
CA GLN A 65 -0.48 4.14 -20.62
C GLN A 65 -0.51 2.62 -20.93
N GLY A 66 0.63 1.94 -20.83
CA GLY A 66 0.75 0.54 -21.27
C GLY A 66 0.25 -0.52 -20.28
N GLY A 67 -0.25 -0.13 -19.11
CA GLY A 67 -0.65 -1.08 -18.06
C GLY A 67 -2.09 -1.55 -18.20
N GLU A 68 -2.33 -2.86 -18.12
CA GLU A 68 -3.68 -3.41 -17.98
C GLU A 68 -4.21 -3.07 -16.58
N GLN A 69 -5.17 -2.14 -16.51
CA GLN A 69 -5.87 -1.85 -15.27
C GLN A 69 -7.21 -2.60 -15.27
N ARG A 70 -7.29 -3.68 -14.49
CA ARG A 70 -8.54 -4.43 -14.33
C ARG A 70 -9.53 -3.63 -13.48
N PRO A 71 -10.80 -3.48 -13.91
CA PRO A 71 -11.84 -2.88 -13.09
C PRO A 71 -12.03 -3.63 -11.78
N ALA A 72 -12.35 -2.91 -10.70
CA ALA A 72 -12.72 -3.53 -9.43
C ALA A 72 -14.20 -3.93 -9.44
N THR A 73 -14.51 -5.11 -8.89
CA THR A 73 -15.90 -5.52 -8.62
C THR A 73 -16.37 -4.85 -7.34
N ILE A 74 -17.45 -4.06 -7.44
CA ILE A 74 -18.05 -3.38 -6.28
C ILE A 74 -19.31 -4.13 -5.87
N ILE A 75 -19.30 -4.67 -4.66
CA ILE A 75 -20.46 -5.33 -4.04
C ILE A 75 -20.87 -4.50 -2.83
N SER A 76 -22.07 -3.93 -2.88
CA SER A 76 -22.58 -3.04 -1.84
C SER A 76 -23.43 -3.81 -0.84
N GLU A 77 -22.94 -3.91 0.40
CA GLU A 77 -23.69 -4.46 1.54
C GLU A 77 -23.73 -3.39 2.66
N PRO A 78 -24.91 -2.86 3.03
CA PRO A 78 -25.02 -1.79 4.01
C PRO A 78 -24.67 -2.24 5.43
N ASP A 79 -25.13 -3.42 5.85
CA ASP A 79 -24.88 -3.90 7.21
C ASP A 79 -23.41 -4.30 7.36
N ARG A 80 -22.76 -3.82 8.41
CA ARG A 80 -21.32 -4.05 8.61
C ARG A 80 -21.01 -5.53 8.86
N ASN A 81 -21.82 -6.20 9.66
CA ASN A 81 -21.56 -7.58 10.04
C ASN A 81 -21.80 -8.49 8.84
N VAL A 82 -22.94 -8.30 8.13
CA VAL A 82 -23.23 -9.03 6.89
C VAL A 82 -22.12 -8.80 5.85
N ARG A 83 -21.62 -7.57 5.73
CA ARG A 83 -20.53 -7.25 4.80
C ARG A 83 -19.24 -8.01 5.14
N TYR A 84 -18.89 -8.12 6.41
CA TYR A 84 -17.68 -8.85 6.84
C TYR A 84 -17.86 -10.36 6.77
N ASP A 85 -19.04 -10.89 7.09
CA ASP A 85 -19.34 -12.32 6.96
C ASP A 85 -19.28 -12.73 5.49
N ARG A 86 -19.86 -11.92 4.60
CA ARG A 86 -19.76 -12.14 3.16
C ARG A 86 -18.31 -12.08 2.67
N LEU A 87 -17.57 -11.04 3.05
CA LEU A 87 -16.15 -10.89 2.66
C LEU A 87 -15.31 -12.08 3.14
N ALA A 88 -15.56 -12.55 4.36
CA ALA A 88 -14.91 -13.74 4.91
C ALA A 88 -15.27 -15.00 4.12
N GLY A 89 -16.53 -15.15 3.70
CA GLY A 89 -16.98 -16.26 2.85
C GLY A 89 -16.32 -16.27 1.48
N ASP A 90 -16.35 -15.13 0.78
CA ASP A 90 -15.73 -14.95 -0.54
C ASP A 90 -14.21 -15.20 -0.47
N PHE A 91 -13.54 -14.68 0.57
CA PHE A 91 -12.11 -14.91 0.81
C PHE A 91 -11.79 -16.36 1.17
N ALA A 92 -12.58 -17.00 2.02
CA ALA A 92 -12.35 -18.40 2.38
C ALA A 92 -12.53 -19.33 1.18
N ALA A 93 -13.50 -19.04 0.31
CA ALA A 93 -13.71 -19.77 -0.93
C ALA A 93 -12.51 -19.61 -1.90
N SER A 94 -11.99 -18.39 -2.06
CA SER A 94 -10.83 -18.14 -2.93
C SER A 94 -9.55 -18.82 -2.41
N VAL A 95 -9.31 -18.75 -1.09
CA VAL A 95 -8.19 -19.46 -0.45
C VAL A 95 -8.34 -20.97 -0.61
N LYS A 96 -9.55 -21.51 -0.44
CA LYS A 96 -9.85 -22.94 -0.63
C LYS A 96 -9.62 -23.39 -2.08
N ALA A 97 -9.89 -22.52 -3.04
CA ALA A 97 -9.61 -22.74 -4.45
C ALA A 97 -8.12 -22.64 -4.82
N GLY A 98 -7.26 -22.21 -3.88
CA GLY A 98 -5.82 -22.03 -4.10
C GLY A 98 -5.47 -20.74 -4.85
N GLU A 99 -6.36 -19.74 -4.85
CA GLU A 99 -6.12 -18.46 -5.50
C GLU A 99 -5.25 -17.52 -4.64
N GLU A 100 -4.42 -16.69 -5.28
CA GLU A 100 -3.67 -15.64 -4.60
C GLU A 100 -4.63 -14.54 -4.10
N SER A 101 -4.93 -14.58 -2.80
CA SER A 101 -5.96 -13.76 -2.18
C SER A 101 -5.43 -12.98 -0.98
N VAL A 102 -5.74 -11.67 -0.92
CA VAL A 102 -5.38 -10.80 0.22
C VAL A 102 -6.60 -9.99 0.63
N ALA A 103 -6.95 -10.05 1.92
CA ALA A 103 -8.00 -9.20 2.50
C ALA A 103 -7.39 -7.94 3.14
N GLN A 104 -7.91 -6.77 2.80
CA GLN A 104 -7.41 -5.48 3.30
C GLN A 104 -8.55 -4.61 3.84
N VAL A 105 -8.33 -4.00 5.00
CA VAL A 105 -9.21 -2.99 5.62
C VAL A 105 -8.37 -1.90 6.26
N SER A 106 -8.96 -0.72 6.45
CA SER A 106 -8.32 0.38 7.17
C SER A 106 -8.66 0.34 8.66
N GLY A 107 -7.67 0.64 9.51
CA GLY A 107 -7.84 0.72 10.96
C GLY A 107 -7.59 -0.61 11.69
N VAL A 108 -6.87 -0.53 12.82
CA VAL A 108 -6.47 -1.71 13.60
C VAL A 108 -7.67 -2.44 14.24
N ARG A 109 -8.75 -1.70 14.56
CA ARG A 109 -9.96 -2.27 15.15
C ARG A 109 -10.72 -3.10 14.12
N GLU A 110 -10.95 -2.54 12.95
CA GLU A 110 -11.61 -3.18 11.82
C GLU A 110 -10.80 -4.38 11.33
N GLN A 111 -9.47 -4.26 11.31
CA GLN A 111 -8.57 -5.38 11.01
C GLN A 111 -8.77 -6.54 12.00
N ALA A 112 -8.87 -6.27 13.30
CA ALA A 112 -9.10 -7.32 14.30
C ALA A 112 -10.47 -8.00 14.12
N ILE A 113 -11.53 -7.24 13.89
CA ILE A 113 -12.89 -7.75 13.67
C ILE A 113 -12.94 -8.63 12.41
N LEU A 114 -12.40 -8.13 11.29
CA LEU A 114 -12.38 -8.89 10.04
C LEU A 114 -11.52 -10.15 10.15
N THR A 115 -10.36 -10.07 10.83
CA THR A 115 -9.51 -11.23 11.10
C THR A 115 -10.27 -12.32 11.84
N GLN A 116 -11.10 -11.96 12.83
CA GLN A 116 -11.94 -12.91 13.56
C GLN A 116 -13.01 -13.55 12.68
N ALA A 117 -13.68 -12.77 11.84
CA ALA A 117 -14.68 -13.29 10.89
C ALA A 117 -14.04 -14.26 9.89
N ILE A 118 -12.92 -13.88 9.27
CA ILE A 118 -12.16 -14.72 8.33
C ILE A 118 -11.69 -16.02 9.01
N ARG A 119 -11.11 -15.96 10.21
CA ARG A 119 -10.65 -17.17 10.91
C ARG A 119 -11.81 -18.11 11.25
N SER A 120 -12.96 -17.57 11.64
CA SER A 120 -14.16 -18.38 11.89
C SER A 120 -14.62 -19.09 10.63
N GLU A 121 -14.72 -18.36 9.52
CA GLU A 121 -15.20 -18.90 8.24
C GLU A 121 -14.22 -19.91 7.63
N LEU A 122 -12.91 -19.66 7.70
CA LEU A 122 -11.89 -20.62 7.25
C LEU A 122 -11.95 -21.94 8.03
N LYS A 123 -12.32 -21.93 9.31
CA LYS A 123 -12.56 -23.15 10.09
C LYS A 123 -13.81 -23.87 9.62
N THR A 124 -14.91 -23.14 9.44
CA THR A 124 -16.18 -23.68 8.90
C THR A 124 -15.96 -24.39 7.57
N GLN A 125 -15.13 -23.82 6.69
CA GLN A 125 -14.83 -24.40 5.37
C GLN A 125 -13.73 -25.48 5.37
N GLY A 126 -13.12 -25.75 6.54
CA GLY A 126 -12.08 -26.77 6.73
C GLY A 126 -10.70 -26.38 6.21
N VAL A 127 -10.47 -25.11 5.89
CA VAL A 127 -9.17 -24.59 5.42
C VAL A 127 -8.23 -24.32 6.60
N LEU A 128 -8.78 -23.83 7.73
CA LEU A 128 -8.06 -23.60 8.97
C LEU A 128 -8.40 -24.68 10.00
N GLY A 129 -7.40 -25.13 10.76
CA GLY A 129 -7.58 -26.12 11.83
C GLY A 129 -8.52 -25.61 12.94
N HIS A 130 -9.30 -26.52 13.51
CA HIS A 130 -10.25 -26.21 14.59
C HIS A 130 -9.56 -25.85 15.92
N PRO A 131 -8.54 -26.61 16.40
CA PRO A 131 -7.89 -26.31 17.67
C PRO A 131 -7.22 -24.94 17.66
N GLU A 132 -7.30 -24.23 18.78
CA GLU A 132 -6.62 -22.96 18.97
C GLU A 132 -5.57 -23.07 20.08
N VAL A 133 -4.46 -22.37 19.87
CA VAL A 133 -3.42 -22.17 20.89
C VAL A 133 -3.21 -20.68 21.03
N THR A 134 -3.37 -20.18 22.26
CA THR A 134 -3.09 -18.78 22.58
C THR A 134 -1.60 -18.60 22.81
N MET A 135 -0.98 -17.67 22.09
CA MET A 135 0.41 -17.27 22.30
C MET A 135 0.54 -15.75 22.29
N THR A 136 1.51 -15.21 23.01
CA THR A 136 1.83 -13.79 23.01
C THR A 136 2.89 -13.49 21.95
N ALA A 137 2.63 -12.50 21.09
CA ALA A 137 3.56 -12.00 20.09
C ALA A 137 3.83 -10.50 20.30
N LEU A 138 4.99 -10.04 19.85
CA LEU A 138 5.39 -8.63 19.94
C LEU A 138 5.09 -7.91 18.63
N SER A 139 4.53 -6.71 18.73
CA SER A 139 4.32 -5.81 17.60
C SER A 139 5.25 -4.60 17.72
N PRO A 140 6.08 -4.29 16.70
CA PRO A 140 6.94 -3.12 16.74
C PRO A 140 6.10 -1.84 16.76
N VAL A 141 6.57 -0.84 17.51
CA VAL A 141 6.00 0.51 17.52
C VAL A 141 6.94 1.43 16.77
N TRP A 142 6.41 2.16 15.79
CA TRP A 142 7.20 3.13 15.04
C TRP A 142 7.64 4.26 15.97
N LEU A 143 8.95 4.47 16.07
CA LEU A 143 9.55 5.61 16.76
C LEU A 143 10.19 6.51 15.71
N ASP A 144 9.85 7.80 15.73
CA ASP A 144 10.54 8.80 14.94
C ASP A 144 11.61 9.52 15.77
N SER A 145 12.55 10.18 15.09
CA SER A 145 13.70 10.86 15.70
C SER A 145 13.43 12.33 16.05
N ARG A 146 12.14 12.71 16.21
CA ARG A 146 11.78 14.09 16.54
C ARG A 146 12.24 14.51 17.92
#